data_AF-A0A377R305-F1
#
_entry.id   AF-A0A377R305-F1
#
_cell.length_a   1.000
_cell.length_b   1.000
_cell.length_c   1.000
_cell.angle_alpha   90.00
_cell.angle_beta   90.00
_cell.angle_gamma   90.00
#
_symmetry.space_group_name_H-M   'P 1'
#
loop_
_entity.id
_entity.type
_entity.pdbx_description
1 polymer ?
#
loop_
_entity_poly.entity_id
_entity_poly.type
_entity_poly.pdbx_seq_one_letter_code
_entity_poly.pdbx_strand_id
1 'polypeptide(L)'
;MSRKRALILAALLPLAAHAQNGAAASEPVYRWASPVKEDANLYQIDDKLYRSEQLTRADAPHIKHLGIKSVVNLRYFDRDDNHTELAGSGAELFNRPLLTWRITPKHIAQTLHLIEQRRQHGPVLIHCYHGADRTGLIAAMYRIVYQDWPIEEAKREMQQGPYGHHSIWRNLGKLFTEDKVRQVKEELAKLKAQQQ
;
A
#
# COMPACT_ATOMS: atom_id res chain seq x y z
N MET A 1 -12.73 -30.78 -84.62
CA MET A 1 -13.90 -30.34 -83.85
C MET A 1 -13.78 -30.84 -82.42
N SER A 2 -13.89 -29.91 -81.46
CA SER A 2 -14.17 -30.05 -80.02
C SER A 2 -13.29 -30.94 -79.13
N ARG A 3 -12.30 -30.30 -78.50
CA ARG A 3 -11.80 -30.67 -77.15
C ARG A 3 -12.93 -30.44 -76.13
N LYS A 4 -13.23 -31.39 -75.24
CA LYS A 4 -13.95 -31.11 -73.99
C LYS A 4 -13.22 -31.75 -72.81
N ARG A 5 -13.03 -30.93 -71.79
CA ARG A 5 -12.32 -31.13 -70.53
C ARG A 5 -13.28 -31.64 -69.45
N ALA A 6 -12.67 -32.09 -68.34
CA ALA A 6 -13.13 -31.96 -66.95
C ALA A 6 -13.99 -33.14 -66.41
N LEU A 7 -13.94 -33.54 -65.13
CA LEU A 7 -13.36 -33.00 -63.90
C LEU A 7 -12.89 -34.17 -63.01
N ILE A 8 -11.73 -34.04 -62.35
CA ILE A 8 -11.34 -34.85 -61.19
C ILE A 8 -11.89 -34.13 -59.95
N LEU A 9 -12.80 -34.78 -59.23
CA LEU A 9 -13.34 -34.27 -57.97
C LEU A 9 -12.41 -34.70 -56.83
N ALA A 10 -11.50 -33.82 -56.42
CA ALA A 10 -10.68 -34.01 -55.23
C ALA A 10 -11.52 -33.65 -53.99
N ALA A 11 -11.84 -34.63 -53.16
CA ALA A 11 -12.49 -34.42 -51.87
C ALA A 11 -11.49 -33.80 -50.89
N LEU A 12 -11.65 -32.51 -50.61
CA LEU A 12 -10.94 -31.79 -49.55
C LEU A 12 -11.57 -32.14 -48.20
N LEU A 13 -10.82 -32.85 -47.35
CA LEU A 13 -11.14 -33.03 -45.93
C LEU A 13 -10.91 -31.70 -45.18
N PRO A 14 -11.84 -31.24 -44.32
CA PRO A 14 -11.60 -30.06 -43.51
C PRO A 14 -10.61 -30.38 -42.38
N LEU A 15 -9.53 -29.61 -42.29
CA LEU A 15 -8.69 -29.54 -41.11
C LEU A 15 -9.53 -28.99 -39.95
N ALA A 16 -9.78 -29.80 -38.92
CA ALA A 16 -10.35 -29.33 -37.66
C ALA A 16 -9.30 -28.47 -36.94
N ALA A 17 -9.45 -27.15 -37.05
CA ALA A 17 -8.70 -26.19 -36.25
C ALA A 17 -9.04 -26.39 -34.77
N HIS A 18 -8.09 -26.88 -33.99
CA HIS A 18 -8.18 -26.89 -32.54
C HIS A 18 -8.08 -25.45 -32.04
N ALA A 19 -9.22 -24.84 -31.72
CA ALA A 19 -9.27 -23.56 -31.02
C ALA A 19 -8.70 -23.78 -29.60
N GLN A 20 -7.49 -23.26 -29.36
CA GLN A 20 -6.97 -23.12 -28.01
C GLN A 20 -7.79 -22.04 -27.28
N ASN A 21 -8.71 -22.47 -26.42
CA ASN A 21 -9.31 -21.59 -25.42
C ASN A 21 -8.26 -21.26 -24.35
N GLY A 22 -7.35 -20.34 -24.67
CA GLY A 22 -6.55 -19.64 -23.68
C GLY A 22 -7.43 -18.64 -22.95
N ALA A 23 -7.99 -19.02 -21.81
CA ALA A 23 -8.58 -18.05 -20.90
C ALA A 23 -7.46 -17.10 -20.44
N ALA A 24 -7.43 -15.89 -21.00
CA ALA A 24 -6.52 -14.85 -20.57
C ALA A 24 -6.73 -14.63 -19.07
N ALA A 25 -5.68 -14.83 -18.27
CA ALA A 25 -5.70 -14.49 -16.86
C ALA A 25 -6.05 -13.00 -16.73
N SER A 26 -7.12 -12.67 -16.01
CA SER A 26 -7.51 -11.28 -15.78
C SER A 26 -6.38 -10.57 -15.02
N GLU A 27 -5.92 -9.44 -15.54
CA GLU A 27 -4.95 -8.57 -14.87
C GLU A 27 -5.38 -8.27 -13.42
N PRO A 28 -4.46 -8.28 -12.44
CA PRO A 28 -4.80 -7.97 -11.06
C PRO A 28 -5.37 -6.56 -10.92
N VAL A 29 -6.51 -6.44 -10.23
CA VAL A 29 -7.13 -5.15 -9.94
C VAL A 29 -6.58 -4.59 -8.63
N TYR A 30 -5.74 -3.56 -8.72
CA TYR A 30 -5.19 -2.86 -7.56
C TYR A 30 -6.19 -1.84 -7.01
N ARG A 31 -6.78 -2.13 -5.86
CA ARG A 31 -7.76 -1.24 -5.19
C ARG A 31 -7.06 -0.35 -4.18
N TRP A 32 -7.10 0.95 -4.42
CA TRP A 32 -6.58 1.95 -3.49
C TRP A 32 -7.38 1.98 -2.17
N ALA A 33 -6.82 2.64 -1.16
CA ALA A 33 -7.45 2.72 0.15
C ALA A 33 -8.85 3.35 0.10
N SER A 34 -9.82 2.72 0.78
CA SER A 34 -11.24 3.11 0.77
C SER A 34 -11.53 4.21 1.81
N PRO A 35 -12.35 5.21 1.50
CA PRO A 35 -12.65 6.31 2.41
C PRO A 35 -13.42 5.82 3.65
N VAL A 36 -13.07 6.37 4.81
CA VAL A 36 -13.77 6.13 6.08
C VAL A 36 -14.27 7.46 6.66
N LYS A 37 -13.39 8.48 6.71
CA LYS A 37 -13.71 9.83 7.17
C LYS A 37 -12.79 10.83 6.44
N GLU A 38 -13.33 11.51 5.44
CA GLU A 38 -12.55 12.33 4.50
C GLU A 38 -11.89 13.55 5.13
N ASP A 39 -12.56 14.22 6.07
CA ASP A 39 -12.08 15.40 6.80
C ASP A 39 -10.98 15.09 7.84
N ALA A 40 -10.66 13.81 8.04
CA ALA A 40 -9.49 13.35 8.79
C ALA A 40 -8.48 12.61 7.88
N ASN A 41 -8.66 12.70 6.56
CA ASN A 41 -7.94 11.92 5.56
C ASN A 41 -7.85 10.43 5.96
N LEU A 42 -8.91 9.89 6.59
CA LEU A 42 -8.92 8.55 7.17
C LEU A 42 -9.44 7.56 6.14
N TYR A 43 -8.57 6.61 5.77
CA TYR A 43 -8.85 5.58 4.77
C TYR A 43 -8.42 4.20 5.27
N GLN A 44 -9.12 3.17 4.80
CA GLN A 44 -8.79 1.78 5.03
C GLN A 44 -7.91 1.24 3.90
N ILE A 45 -6.69 0.80 4.22
CA ILE A 45 -5.74 0.19 3.28
C ILE A 45 -6.09 -1.29 3.07
N ASP A 46 -6.29 -2.01 4.17
CA ASP A 46 -6.80 -3.39 4.20
C ASP A 46 -7.57 -3.68 5.50
N ASP A 47 -7.87 -4.96 5.77
CA ASP A 47 -8.63 -5.41 6.94
C ASP A 47 -8.02 -4.97 8.29
N LYS A 48 -6.71 -4.74 8.34
CA LYS A 48 -5.97 -4.45 9.58
C LYS A 48 -5.05 -3.23 9.51
N LEU A 49 -5.06 -2.48 8.41
CA LEU A 49 -4.27 -1.27 8.27
C LEU A 49 -5.12 -0.10 7.77
N TYR A 50 -5.02 1.01 8.49
CA TYR A 50 -5.65 2.29 8.19
C TYR A 50 -4.57 3.37 8.05
N ARG A 51 -4.90 4.43 7.31
CA ARG A 51 -4.08 5.63 7.17
C ARG A 51 -4.89 6.87 7.50
N SER A 52 -4.26 7.88 8.10
CA SER A 52 -4.91 9.18 8.31
C SER A 52 -3.93 10.36 8.27
N GLU A 53 -4.49 11.57 8.32
CA GLU A 53 -3.78 12.74 8.80
C GLU A 53 -3.73 12.77 10.34
N GLN A 54 -3.21 13.87 10.91
CA GLN A 54 -3.19 14.06 12.34
C GLN A 54 -4.61 13.93 12.93
N LEU A 55 -4.77 12.95 13.81
CA LEU A 55 -6.03 12.74 14.51
C LEU A 55 -6.29 13.85 15.53
N THR A 56 -7.57 14.11 15.73
CA THR A 56 -8.13 14.98 16.75
C THR A 56 -9.00 14.16 17.73
N ARG A 57 -9.36 14.74 18.88
CA ARG A 57 -10.34 14.14 19.81
C ARG A 57 -11.66 13.75 19.15
N ALA A 58 -12.10 14.48 18.12
CA ALA A 58 -13.34 14.19 17.40
C ALA A 58 -13.28 12.86 16.62
N ASP A 59 -12.08 12.35 16.34
CA ASP A 59 -11.88 11.11 15.59
C ASP A 59 -11.91 9.87 16.51
N ALA A 60 -11.74 10.03 17.82
CA ALA A 60 -11.68 8.93 18.79
C ALA A 60 -12.85 7.92 18.71
N PRO A 61 -14.12 8.34 18.51
CA PRO A 61 -15.23 7.40 18.31
C PRO A 61 -15.06 6.51 17.07
N HIS A 62 -14.53 7.05 15.97
CA HIS A 62 -14.27 6.28 14.76
C HIS A 62 -13.14 5.28 14.99
N ILE A 63 -12.05 5.70 15.65
CA ILE A 63 -10.93 4.81 16.01
C ILE A 63 -11.42 3.63 16.86
N LYS A 64 -12.28 3.92 17.84
CA LYS A 64 -12.89 2.90 18.70
C LYS A 64 -13.84 1.98 17.93
N HIS A 65 -14.70 2.53 17.08
CA HIS A 65 -15.67 1.76 16.27
C HIS A 65 -14.97 0.80 15.29
N LEU A 66 -13.90 1.26 14.64
CA LEU A 66 -13.07 0.45 13.74
C LEU A 66 -12.24 -0.61 14.49
N GLY A 67 -12.24 -0.59 15.82
CA GLY A 67 -11.49 -1.51 16.66
C GLY A 67 -9.98 -1.31 16.60
N ILE A 68 -9.50 -0.17 16.12
CA ILE A 68 -8.07 0.15 16.00
C ILE A 68 -7.42 0.08 17.38
N LYS A 69 -6.36 -0.72 17.50
CA LYS A 69 -5.65 -0.96 18.76
C LYS A 69 -4.34 -0.21 18.87
N SER A 70 -3.77 0.20 17.74
CA SER A 70 -2.47 0.86 17.73
C SER A 70 -2.44 1.99 16.73
N VAL A 71 -1.93 3.15 17.15
CA VAL A 71 -1.71 4.33 16.31
C VAL A 71 -0.21 4.55 16.18
N VAL A 72 0.31 4.56 14.97
CA VAL A 72 1.71 4.80 14.65
C VAL A 72 1.88 6.23 14.14
N ASN A 73 2.49 7.07 14.96
CA ASN A 73 2.75 8.48 14.64
C ASN A 73 4.11 8.64 13.93
N LEU A 74 4.08 9.11 12.68
CA LEU A 74 5.25 9.35 11.84
C LEU A 74 5.76 10.80 11.88
N ARG A 75 5.11 11.69 12.64
CA ARG A 75 5.54 13.09 12.82
C ARG A 75 6.93 13.12 13.45
N TYR A 76 7.82 13.90 12.84
CA TYR A 76 9.21 14.04 13.28
C TYR A 76 9.39 15.20 14.24
N PHE A 77 8.98 16.40 13.81
CA PHE A 77 8.88 17.55 14.68
C PHE A 77 7.70 17.39 15.62
N ASP A 78 7.56 18.37 16.52
CA ASP A 78 6.42 18.64 17.38
C ASP A 78 5.40 17.50 17.42
N ARG A 79 5.36 16.84 18.57
CA ARG A 79 4.50 15.70 18.83
C ARG A 79 3.48 15.99 19.92
N ASP A 80 3.38 17.24 20.41
CA ASP A 80 2.39 17.81 21.35
C ASP A 80 1.46 16.82 22.09
N ASP A 81 0.20 17.19 22.33
CA ASP A 81 -0.75 16.53 23.20
C ASP A 81 -1.37 15.27 22.54
N ASN A 82 -0.57 14.42 21.87
CA ASN A 82 -1.08 13.21 21.19
C ASN A 82 -1.88 12.31 22.14
N HIS A 83 -1.52 12.29 23.44
CA HIS A 83 -2.26 11.55 24.45
C HIS A 83 -3.67 12.11 24.65
N THR A 84 -3.83 13.44 24.60
CA THR A 84 -5.13 14.13 24.61
C THR A 84 -5.91 13.87 23.34
N GLU A 85 -5.28 13.92 22.16
CA GLU A 85 -6.00 13.71 20.89
C GLU A 85 -6.50 12.27 20.73
N LEU A 86 -5.76 11.30 21.26
CA LEU A 86 -6.16 9.90 21.28
C LEU A 86 -6.99 9.51 22.51
N ALA A 87 -7.26 10.44 23.43
CA ALA A 87 -8.03 10.17 24.63
C ALA A 87 -9.42 9.61 24.26
N GLY A 88 -9.82 8.52 24.92
CA GLY A 88 -11.11 7.87 24.67
C GLY A 88 -11.17 6.93 23.45
N SER A 89 -10.13 6.89 22.61
CA SER A 89 -10.05 5.94 21.48
C SER A 89 -9.80 4.50 21.93
N GLY A 90 -9.08 4.32 23.04
CA GLY A 90 -8.62 3.01 23.52
C GLY A 90 -7.44 2.43 22.73
N ALA A 91 -6.85 3.19 21.81
CA ALA A 91 -5.67 2.79 21.05
C ALA A 91 -4.38 3.19 21.78
N GLU A 92 -3.36 2.34 21.66
CA GLU A 92 -2.01 2.63 22.14
C GLU A 92 -1.22 3.43 21.10
N LEU A 93 -0.51 4.47 21.54
CA LEU A 93 0.30 5.32 20.68
C LEU A 93 1.75 4.83 20.58
N PHE A 94 2.19 4.54 19.36
CA PHE A 94 3.58 4.21 19.05
C PHE A 94 4.19 5.32 18.20
N ASN A 95 5.32 5.85 18.65
CA ASN A 95 5.95 6.93 17.94
C ASN A 95 7.12 6.44 17.08
N ARG A 96 7.03 6.71 15.76
CA ARG A 96 8.08 6.37 14.79
C ARG A 96 8.41 7.58 13.89
N PRO A 97 9.08 8.61 14.42
CA PRO A 97 9.31 9.86 13.71
C PRO A 97 10.13 9.65 12.42
N LEU A 98 9.65 10.19 11.30
CA LEU A 98 10.35 10.15 10.01
C LEU A 98 10.72 11.56 9.53
N LEU A 99 12.02 11.84 9.42
CA LEU A 99 12.52 13.10 8.86
C LEU A 99 12.42 13.04 7.34
N THR A 100 11.44 13.75 6.76
CA THR A 100 11.00 13.55 5.37
C THR A 100 12.15 13.60 4.34
N TRP A 101 13.14 14.46 4.52
CA TRP A 101 14.28 14.60 3.60
C TRP A 101 15.45 13.63 3.86
N ARG A 102 15.38 12.77 4.88
CA ARG A 102 16.43 11.79 5.26
C ARG A 102 15.88 10.39 5.58
N ILE A 103 14.74 10.02 5.01
CA ILE A 103 14.20 8.67 5.17
C ILE A 103 15.10 7.66 4.43
N THR A 104 15.39 6.53 5.08
CA THR A 104 16.23 5.45 4.55
C THR A 104 15.43 4.14 4.50
N PRO A 105 15.87 3.13 3.75
CA PRO A 105 15.26 1.79 3.78
C PRO A 105 15.13 1.20 5.18
N LYS A 106 16.13 1.41 6.04
CA LYS A 106 16.10 0.99 7.45
C LYS A 106 14.95 1.62 8.22
N HIS A 107 14.70 2.93 8.05
CA HIS A 107 13.58 3.61 8.71
C HIS A 107 12.23 3.06 8.27
N ILE A 108 12.08 2.77 6.98
CA ILE A 108 10.86 2.16 6.40
C ILE A 108 10.68 0.76 6.99
N ALA A 109 11.70 -0.10 6.93
CA ALA A 109 11.66 -1.45 7.45
C ALA A 109 11.27 -1.51 8.93
N GLN A 110 11.84 -0.63 9.76
CA GLN A 110 11.49 -0.55 11.19
C GLN A 110 10.04 -0.15 11.42
N THR A 111 9.48 0.70 10.56
CA THR A 111 8.07 1.10 10.64
C THR A 111 7.16 -0.04 10.18
N LEU A 112 7.50 -0.72 9.09
CA LEU A 112 6.78 -1.90 8.59
C LEU A 112 6.80 -3.05 9.59
N HIS A 113 7.93 -3.26 10.27
CA HIS A 113 8.07 -4.26 11.34
C HIS A 113 7.16 -3.95 12.52
N LEU A 114 7.13 -2.69 12.98
CA LEU A 114 6.22 -2.26 14.03
C LEU A 114 4.75 -2.48 13.64
N ILE A 115 4.37 -2.12 12.41
CA ILE A 115 3.01 -2.37 11.90
C ILE A 115 2.69 -3.87 11.96
N GLU A 116 3.58 -4.72 11.46
CA GLU A 116 3.40 -6.18 11.46
C GLU A 116 3.22 -6.72 12.89
N GLN A 117 4.05 -6.32 13.84
CA GLN A 117 3.92 -6.71 15.24
C GLN A 117 2.58 -6.25 15.82
N ARG A 118 2.18 -5.00 15.58
CA ARG A 118 0.93 -4.47 16.15
C ARG A 118 -0.33 -5.08 15.54
N ARG A 119 -0.29 -5.48 14.26
CA ARG A 119 -1.40 -6.16 13.58
C ARG A 119 -1.78 -7.51 14.21
N GLN A 120 -0.89 -8.11 15.01
CA GLN A 120 -1.19 -9.32 15.79
C GLN A 120 -2.17 -9.04 16.94
N HIS A 121 -2.24 -7.80 17.42
CA HIS A 121 -3.11 -7.39 18.52
C HIS A 121 -4.41 -6.71 18.05
N GLY A 122 -4.49 -6.32 16.78
CA GLY A 122 -5.66 -5.70 16.17
C GLY A 122 -5.29 -4.70 15.06
N PRO A 123 -6.28 -4.02 14.46
CA PRO A 123 -6.02 -3.05 13.41
C PRO A 123 -5.10 -1.91 13.85
N VAL A 124 -4.25 -1.47 12.92
CA VAL A 124 -3.26 -0.42 13.11
C VAL A 124 -3.63 0.78 12.25
N LEU A 125 -3.46 1.99 12.77
CA LEU A 125 -3.53 3.22 12.01
C LEU A 125 -2.17 3.89 11.94
N ILE A 126 -1.74 4.30 10.75
CA ILE A 126 -0.52 5.10 10.53
C ILE A 126 -0.91 6.54 10.18
N HIS A 127 -0.23 7.53 10.75
CA HIS A 127 -0.48 8.93 10.40
C HIS A 127 0.78 9.80 10.41
N CYS A 128 0.68 10.99 9.80
CA CYS A 128 1.67 12.04 9.94
C CYS A 128 0.99 13.39 10.20
N TYR A 129 1.38 14.49 9.55
CA TYR A 129 0.65 15.77 9.67
C TYR A 129 -0.58 15.77 8.76
N HIS A 130 -0.39 15.79 7.44
CA HIS A 130 -1.47 15.83 6.45
C HIS A 130 -1.89 14.46 5.94
N GLY A 131 -1.30 13.36 6.44
CA GLY A 131 -1.61 12.01 5.97
C GLY A 131 -1.17 11.71 4.52
N ALA A 132 -0.49 12.64 3.86
CA ALA A 132 -0.05 12.54 2.46
C ALA A 132 1.31 11.83 2.31
N ASP A 133 2.42 12.45 2.75
CA ASP A 133 3.75 12.06 2.26
C ASP A 133 4.41 10.92 3.04
N ARG A 134 4.64 11.08 4.35
CA ARG A 134 5.25 10.02 5.19
C ARG A 134 4.31 8.83 5.35
N THR A 135 3.02 9.12 5.56
CA THR A 135 1.97 8.11 5.58
C THR A 135 1.87 7.40 4.24
N GLY A 136 1.86 8.13 3.12
CA GLY A 136 1.82 7.56 1.77
C GLY A 136 3.06 6.73 1.45
N LEU A 137 4.27 7.15 1.87
CA LEU A 137 5.49 6.35 1.70
C LEU A 137 5.37 4.99 2.40
N ILE A 138 4.95 4.98 3.67
CA ILE A 138 4.83 3.75 4.44
C ILE A 138 3.69 2.88 3.89
N ALA A 139 2.56 3.47 3.51
CA ALA A 139 1.44 2.76 2.87
C ALA A 139 1.88 2.11 1.55
N ALA A 140 2.55 2.83 0.67
CA ALA A 140 3.03 2.31 -0.61
C ALA A 140 4.08 1.20 -0.43
N MET A 141 5.03 1.38 0.50
CA MET A 141 6.00 0.34 0.83
C MET A 141 5.34 -0.90 1.44
N TYR A 142 4.28 -0.72 2.23
CA TYR A 142 3.46 -1.82 2.73
C TYR A 142 2.78 -2.58 1.58
N ARG A 143 2.18 -1.89 0.61
CA ARG A 143 1.60 -2.51 -0.61
C ARG A 143 2.63 -3.38 -1.35
N ILE A 144 3.83 -2.85 -1.57
CA ILE A 144 4.91 -3.55 -2.29
C ILE A 144 5.43 -4.76 -1.52
N VAL A 145 5.60 -4.63 -0.21
CA VAL A 145 6.27 -5.66 0.61
C VAL A 145 5.31 -6.78 1.02
N TYR A 146 4.05 -6.47 1.31
CA TYR A 146 3.10 -7.43 1.89
C TYR A 146 1.91 -7.79 0.99
N GLN A 147 1.65 -7.02 -0.06
CA GLN A 147 0.55 -7.27 -0.99
C GLN A 147 1.03 -7.48 -2.43
N ASP A 148 2.34 -7.55 -2.63
CA ASP A 148 2.99 -7.77 -3.93
C ASP A 148 2.56 -6.79 -5.03
N TRP A 149 2.21 -5.55 -4.65
CA TRP A 149 1.90 -4.52 -5.63
C TRP A 149 3.16 -4.12 -6.43
N PRO A 150 3.02 -3.86 -7.74
CA PRO A 150 4.06 -3.22 -8.52
C PRO A 150 4.49 -1.89 -7.89
N ILE A 151 5.78 -1.60 -7.95
CA ILE A 151 6.35 -0.37 -7.40
C ILE A 151 5.65 0.87 -7.96
N GLU A 152 5.42 0.91 -9.27
CA GLU A 152 4.76 2.04 -9.93
C GLU A 152 3.28 2.17 -9.53
N GLU A 153 2.59 1.07 -9.24
CA GLU A 153 1.21 1.11 -8.75
C GLU A 153 1.13 1.73 -7.36
N ALA A 154 1.94 1.23 -6.43
CA ALA A 154 1.96 1.74 -5.05
C ALA A 154 2.39 3.22 -5.00
N LYS A 155 3.35 3.60 -5.85
CA LYS A 155 3.76 4.99 -6.02
C LYS A 155 2.64 5.85 -6.62
N ARG A 156 1.86 5.30 -7.55
CA ARG A 156 0.69 5.98 -8.13
C ARG A 156 -0.39 6.22 -7.09
N GLU A 157 -0.74 5.22 -6.27
CA GLU A 157 -1.66 5.38 -5.13
C GLU A 157 -1.19 6.51 -4.20
N MET A 158 0.11 6.54 -3.87
CA MET A 158 0.69 7.59 -3.02
C MET A 158 0.59 8.99 -3.64
N GLN A 159 0.80 9.14 -4.96
CA GLN A 159 0.91 10.44 -5.62
C GLN A 159 -0.40 10.98 -6.18
N GLN A 160 -1.31 10.09 -6.58
CA GLN A 160 -2.54 10.40 -7.31
C GLN A 160 -3.81 10.00 -6.54
N GLY A 161 -3.68 9.28 -5.42
CA GLY A 161 -4.81 9.00 -4.54
C GLY A 161 -5.38 10.28 -3.91
N PRO A 162 -6.63 10.24 -3.38
CA PRO A 162 -7.33 11.39 -2.81
C PRO A 162 -6.80 11.78 -1.41
N TYR A 163 -5.50 11.58 -1.16
CA TYR A 163 -4.86 11.78 0.14
C TYR A 163 -4.02 13.05 0.22
N GLY A 164 -3.92 13.78 -0.89
CA GLY A 164 -2.96 14.86 -1.10
C GLY A 164 -1.55 14.37 -1.46
N HIS A 165 -0.75 15.26 -2.04
CA HIS A 165 0.65 15.00 -2.39
C HIS A 165 1.44 16.32 -2.45
N HIS A 166 2.55 16.41 -1.71
CA HIS A 166 3.41 17.59 -1.77
C HIS A 166 4.60 17.33 -2.69
N SER A 167 4.54 17.89 -3.90
CA SER A 167 5.54 17.70 -4.96
C SER A 167 6.95 18.20 -4.62
N ILE A 168 7.11 18.99 -3.55
CA ILE A 168 8.40 19.40 -3.00
C ILE A 168 9.26 18.21 -2.54
N TRP A 169 8.63 17.11 -2.10
CA TRP A 169 9.32 15.92 -1.58
C TRP A 169 9.78 14.95 -2.68
N ARG A 170 10.52 15.48 -3.67
CA ARG A 170 11.07 14.68 -4.78
C ARG A 170 11.95 13.52 -4.32
N ASN A 171 12.55 13.63 -3.13
CA ASN A 171 13.39 12.59 -2.55
C ASN A 171 12.60 11.31 -2.20
N LEU A 172 11.30 11.41 -1.89
CA LEU A 172 10.49 10.23 -1.56
C LEU A 172 10.26 9.35 -2.80
N GLY A 173 10.07 9.96 -3.97
CA GLY A 173 9.99 9.24 -5.24
C GLY A 173 11.22 8.37 -5.53
N LYS A 174 12.40 8.79 -5.07
CA LYS A 174 13.67 8.06 -5.24
C LYS A 174 13.79 6.82 -4.34
N LEU A 175 12.86 6.63 -3.39
CA LEU A 175 12.80 5.43 -2.55
C LEU A 175 12.07 4.27 -3.25
N PHE A 176 11.36 4.55 -4.35
CA PHE A 176 10.62 3.55 -5.14
C PHE A 176 11.47 3.03 -6.30
N THR A 177 12.54 2.31 -5.97
CA THR A 177 13.35 1.54 -6.92
C THR A 177 13.49 0.10 -6.45
N GLU A 178 13.74 -0.83 -7.36
CA GLU A 178 13.95 -2.25 -7.00
C GLU A 178 15.05 -2.43 -5.95
N ASP A 179 16.17 -1.72 -6.09
CA ASP A 179 17.27 -1.75 -5.12
C ASP A 179 16.84 -1.24 -3.73
N LYS A 180 16.03 -0.17 -3.66
CA LYS A 180 15.54 0.35 -2.38
C LYS A 180 14.52 -0.57 -1.74
N VAL A 181 13.61 -1.16 -2.53
CA VAL A 181 12.66 -2.17 -2.06
C VAL A 181 13.41 -3.40 -1.54
N ARG A 182 14.43 -3.87 -2.25
CA ARG A 182 15.30 -4.96 -1.81
C ARG A 182 15.97 -4.63 -0.47
N GLN A 183 16.56 -3.44 -0.33
CA GLN A 183 17.15 -2.99 0.94
C GLN A 183 16.11 -2.95 2.08
N VAL A 184 14.87 -2.51 1.82
CA VAL A 184 13.79 -2.55 2.83
C VAL A 184 13.51 -3.99 3.25
N LYS A 185 13.37 -4.93 2.31
CA LYS A 185 13.12 -6.35 2.59
C LYS A 185 14.28 -6.99 3.37
N GLU A 186 15.53 -6.67 3.02
CA GLU A 186 16.73 -7.14 3.74
C GLU A 186 16.78 -6.61 5.18
N GLU A 187 16.54 -5.32 5.40
CA GLU A 187 16.49 -4.73 6.75
C GLU A 187 15.33 -5.31 7.58
N LEU A 188 14.18 -5.55 6.95
CA LEU A 188 13.03 -6.18 7.60
C LEU A 188 13.35 -7.62 8.02
N ALA A 189 14.02 -8.40 7.17
CA ALA A 189 14.45 -9.76 7.50
C ALA A 189 15.41 -9.79 8.71
N LYS A 190 16.35 -8.84 8.78
CA LYS A 190 17.26 -8.69 9.94
C LYS A 190 16.49 -8.41 11.24
N LEU A 191 15.49 -7.52 11.21
CA LEU A 191 14.67 -7.19 12.37
C LEU A 191 13.89 -8.41 12.88
N LYS A 192 13.35 -9.23 11.95
CA LYS A 192 12.62 -10.46 12.29
C LYS A 192 13.53 -11.51 12.93
N ALA A 193 14.75 -11.68 12.41
CA ALA A 193 15.71 -12.64 12.94
C ALA A 193 16.22 -12.30 14.36
N GLN A 194 16.26 -11.01 14.72
CA GLN A 194 16.72 -10.56 16.05
C GLN A 194 15.70 -10.80 17.18
N GLN A 195 14.47 -11.20 16.85
CA GLN A 195 13.38 -11.42 17.79
C GLN A 195 12.98 -12.90 17.92
N GLN A 196 13.73 -13.79 17.25
CA GLN A 196 13.65 -15.25 17.38
C GLN A 196 14.75 -15.71 18.31
#